data_AF-A0A2I0LU39-F1
#
_entry.id   AF-A0A2I0LU39-F1
#
_cell.length_a   1.000
_cell.length_b   1.000
_cell.length_c   1.000
_cell.angle_alpha   90.00
_cell.angle_beta   90.00
_cell.angle_gamma   90.00
#
_symmetry.space_group_name_H-M   'P 1'
#
loop_
_entity.id
_entity.type
_entity.pdbx_description
1 polymer ?
#
loop_
_entity_poly.entity_id
_entity_poly.type
_entity_poly.pdbx_seq_one_letter_code
_entity_poly.pdbx_strand_id
1 'polypeptide(L)' 'MPQLTKSLSEIIKDRLKEEGFDRYKMVVQVVIGEQRGEGVNMAARCFWDADTDSYAHDVFMNDSLFCVVAAFGCFYY' A
#
# COMPACT_ATOMS: atom_id res chain seq x y z
N MET A 1 -15.77 6.17 6.35
CA MET A 1 -14.34 5.80 6.34
C MET A 1 -14.04 4.46 5.67
N PRO A 2 -14.70 3.31 5.97
CA PRO A 2 -14.28 2.01 5.40
C PRO A 2 -14.48 1.88 3.89
N GLN A 3 -15.46 2.58 3.30
CA GLN A 3 -15.60 2.64 1.83
C GLN A 3 -14.38 3.27 1.15
N LEU A 4 -13.82 4.35 1.71
CA LEU A 4 -12.73 5.08 1.05
C LEU A 4 -11.44 4.25 1.01
N THR A 5 -11.07 3.63 2.14
CA THR A 5 -9.89 2.76 2.20
C THR A 5 -10.05 1.54 1.29
N LYS A 6 -11.23 0.93 1.26
CA LYS A 6 -11.52 -0.20 0.36
C LYS A 6 -11.41 0.21 -1.11
N SER A 7 -12.12 1.25 -1.53
CA SER A 7 -12.08 1.72 -2.92
C SER A 7 -10.69 2.13 -3.36
N LEU A 8 -9.93 2.84 -2.51
CA LEU A 8 -8.56 3.22 -2.82
C LEU A 8 -7.64 1.98 -2.95
N SER A 9 -7.78 1.00 -2.06
CA SER A 9 -7.01 -0.24 -2.15
C SER A 9 -7.31 -1.05 -3.43
N GLU A 10 -8.57 -1.05 -3.89
CA GLU A 10 -9.00 -1.71 -5.12
C GLU A 10 -8.42 -0.98 -6.35
N ILE A 11 -8.56 0.35 -6.42
CA ILE A 11 -8.03 1.16 -7.53
C ILE A 11 -6.52 0.97 -7.69
N ILE A 12 -5.77 1.01 -6.59
CA ILE A 12 -4.30 0.87 -6.64
C ILE A 12 -3.93 -0.54 -7.08
N LYS A 13 -4.57 -1.56 -6.51
CA LYS A 13 -4.34 -2.96 -6.90
C LYS A 13 -4.66 -3.20 -8.37
N ASP A 14 -5.75 -2.62 -8.89
CA ASP A 14 -6.15 -2.82 -10.28
C ASP A 14 -5.20 -2.10 -11.24
N ARG A 15 -4.75 -0.88 -10.92
CA ARG A 15 -3.65 -0.22 -11.68
C ARG A 15 -2.37 -1.03 -11.69
N LEU A 16 -1.97 -1.59 -10.54
CA LEU A 16 -0.77 -2.43 -10.46
C LEU A 16 -0.87 -3.71 -11.32
N LYS A 17 -2.09 -4.23 -11.54
CA LYS A 17 -2.30 -5.35 -12.45
C LYS A 17 -2.17 -4.94 -13.92
N GLU A 18 -2.53 -3.71 -14.27
CA GLU A 18 -2.43 -3.19 -15.64
C GLU A 18 -0.96 -3.00 -16.08
N GLU A 19 -0.02 -2.87 -15.14
CA GLU A 19 1.43 -2.76 -15.41
C GLU A 19 2.08 -4.07 -15.88
N GLY A 20 1.34 -5.18 -15.97
CA GLY A 20 1.83 -6.43 -16.58
C GLY A 20 2.68 -7.32 -15.66
N PHE A 21 2.55 -7.16 -14.34
CA PHE A 21 3.23 -8.01 -13.36
C PHE A 21 2.50 -9.36 -13.15
N ASP A 22 2.29 -10.13 -14.22
CA ASP A 22 1.40 -11.31 -14.23
C ASP A 22 1.82 -12.44 -13.27
N ARG A 23 3.12 -12.53 -12.96
CA ARG A 23 3.67 -13.53 -12.03
C ARG A 23 3.76 -13.04 -10.59
N TYR A 24 3.21 -11.87 -10.28
CA TYR A 24 3.27 -11.29 -8.94
C TYR A 24 1.89 -11.27 -8.30
N LYS A 25 1.82 -11.76 -7.06
CA LYS A 25 0.70 -11.52 -6.18
C LYS A 25 0.83 -10.11 -5.59
N MET A 26 -0.09 -9.23 -5.98
CA MET A 26 -0.18 -7.87 -5.45
C MET A 26 -1.03 -7.83 -4.18
N VAL A 27 -0.46 -7.28 -3.11
CA VAL A 27 -1.15 -6.99 -1.84
C VAL A 27 -1.04 -5.49 -1.56
N VAL A 28 -2.18 -4.82 -1.39
CA VAL A 28 -2.22 -3.38 -1.10
C VAL A 28 -2.83 -3.15 0.27
N GLN A 29 -2.13 -2.40 1.12
CA GLN A 29 -2.59 -1.95 2.43
C GLN A 29 -2.76 -0.43 2.40
N VAL A 30 -3.93 0.05 2.82
CA VAL A 30 -4.26 1.48 2.91
C VAL A 30 -4.69 1.81 4.33
N VAL A 31 -4.07 2.83 4.91
CA VAL A 31 -4.39 3.36 6.24
C VAL A 31 -4.73 4.84 6.09
N ILE A 32 -5.92 5.25 6.51
CA ILE A 32 -6.34 6.65 6.55
C ILE A 32 -6.68 7.00 8.00
N GLY A 33 -6.09 8.06 8.50
CA GLY A 33 -6.34 8.58 9.85
C GLY A 33 -6.46 10.10 9.86
N GLU A 34 -7.04 10.62 10.93
CA GLU A 34 -7.18 12.06 11.12
C GLU A 34 -5.86 12.67 11.61
N GLN A 35 -5.54 13.87 11.11
CA GLN A 35 -4.36 14.62 11.51
C GLN A 35 -4.75 15.73 12.48
N ARG A 36 -4.43 15.53 13.76
CA ARG A 36 -4.69 16.51 14.85
C ARG A 36 -3.41 16.98 15.55
N GLY A 37 -2.29 17.00 14.82
CA GLY A 37 -0.96 17.29 15.36
C GLY A 37 -0.21 16.04 15.87
N GLU A 38 -0.70 14.85 15.55
CA GLU A 38 -0.09 13.57 15.88
C GLU A 38 1.05 13.22 14.90
N GLY A 39 2.08 12.54 15.39
CA GLY A 39 3.14 11.96 14.56
C GLY A 39 2.80 10.52 14.17
N VAL A 40 2.93 10.19 12.88
CA VAL A 40 2.65 8.84 12.37
C VAL A 40 3.91 8.22 11.78
N ASN A 41 4.21 6.98 12.18
CA ASN A 41 5.26 6.16 11.58
C ASN A 41 4.66 4.80 11.17
N MET A 42 4.80 4.45 9.89
CA MET A 42 4.45 3.13 9.38
C MET A 42 5.73 2.37 9.03
N ALA A 43 5.85 1.17 9.59
CA ALA A 43 6.93 0.24 9.27
C ALA A 43 6.35 -1.09 8.79
N ALA A 44 7.00 -1.69 7.80
CA ALA A 44 6.71 -3.03 7.33
C ALA A 44 7.92 -3.95 7.61
N ARG A 45 7.64 -5.17 8.05
CA ARG A 45 8.63 -6.26 8.12
C ARG A 45 8.13 -7.39 7.24
N CYS A 46 8.99 -7.82 6.31
CA CYS A 46 8.65 -8.82 5.31
C CYS A 46 9.55 -10.05 5.49
N PHE A 47 8.99 -11.23 5.25
CA PHE A 47 9.72 -12.49 5.16
C PHE A 47 9.44 -13.07 3.79
N TRP A 48 10.39 -12.86 2.88
CA TRP A 48 10.21 -13.02 1.43
C TRP A 48 11.57 -13.17 0.74
N ASP A 49 11.58 -13.51 -0.55
CA ASP A 49 12.81 -13.62 -1.35
C ASP A 49 13.28 -12.22 -1.75
N ALA A 50 14.53 -11.86 -1.39
CA ALA A 50 15.08 -10.53 -1.65
C ALA A 50 15.41 -10.27 -3.13
N ASP A 51 15.53 -11.32 -3.95
CA ASP A 51 15.84 -11.20 -5.38
C ASP A 51 14.58 -11.00 -6.22
N THR A 52 13.44 -11.52 -5.77
CA THR A 52 12.19 -11.49 -6.53
C THR A 52 11.12 -10.60 -5.91
N ASP A 53 11.02 -10.53 -4.59
CA ASP A 53 9.92 -9.86 -3.91
C ASP A 53 10.28 -8.42 -3.53
N SER A 54 9.31 -7.51 -3.64
CA SER A 54 9.55 -6.08 -3.35
C SER A 54 8.29 -5.35 -2.92
N TYR A 55 8.46 -4.14 -2.37
CA TYR A 55 7.37 -3.27 -1.96
C TYR A 55 7.65 -1.82 -2.31
N ALA A 56 6.55 -1.08 -2.50
CA ALA A 56 6.54 0.36 -2.57
C ALA A 56 5.59 0.89 -1.49
N HIS A 57 5.91 2.04 -0.91
CA HIS A 57 5.01 2.73 0.00
C HIS A 57 5.06 4.22 -0.26
N ASP A 58 3.97 4.90 0.07
CA ASP A 58 3.86 6.35 -0.03
C ASP A 58 2.97 6.91 1.08
N VAL A 59 3.26 8.14 1.48
CA VAL A 59 2.59 8.87 2.57
C VAL A 59 2.06 10.19 2.02
N PHE A 60 0.75 10.32 2.00
CA PHE A 60 0.07 11.58 1.75
C PHE A 60 -0.39 12.21 3.07
N MET A 61 -0.21 13.52 3.20
CA MET A 61 -0.50 14.24 4.43
C MET A 61 -1.07 15.63 4.12
N ASN A 62 -2.14 16.01 4.82
CA ASN A 62 -2.69 17.36 4.78
C ASN A 62 -3.18 17.79 6.18
N ASP A 63 -3.72 19.00 6.30
CA ASP A 63 -4.11 19.59 7.59
C ASP A 63 -5.21 18.82 8.35
N SER A 64 -5.94 17.92 7.68
CA SER A 64 -7.09 17.21 8.27
C SER A 64 -6.87 15.70 8.37
N LEU A 65 -6.07 15.10 7.50
CA LEU A 65 -5.83 13.66 7.44
C LEU A 65 -4.45 13.29 6.94
N PHE A 66 -4.04 12.09 7.29
CA PHE A 66 -2.94 11.39 6.65
C PHE A 66 -3.45 10.10 5.99
N CYS A 67 -2.80 9.71 4.90
CA CYS A 67 -3.05 8.47 4.19
C CYS A 67 -1.70 7.80 3.92
N VAL A 68 -1.54 6.57 4.39
CA VAL A 68 -0.37 5.75 4.07
C VAL A 68 -0.81 4.57 3.24
N VAL A 69 -0.09 4.33 2.15
CA VAL A 69 -0.30 3.18 1.28
C VAL A 69 0.99 2.38 1.20
N ALA A 70 0.87 1.06 1.31
CA ALA A 70 1.94 0.13 0.98
C ALA A 70 1.43 -0.92 -0.01
N ALA A 71 2.17 -1.15 -1.08
CA ALA A 71 1.94 -2.19 -2.06
C ALA A 71 3.10 -3.19 -2.02
N PHE A 72 2.78 -4.47 -1.88
CA PHE A 72 3.73 -5.57 -1.85
C PHE A 72 3.51 -6.45 -3.09
N GLY A 73 4.60 -6.73 -3.80
CA GLY A 73 4.64 -7.69 -4.89
C GLY A 73 5.41 -8.91 -4.43
N CYS A 74 4.72 -10.05 -4.30
CA CYS A 74 5.36 -11.34 -4.03
C CYS A 74 5.30 -12.21 -5.29
N PHE A 75 6.44 -12.68 -5.72
CA PHE A 75 6.63 -13.49 -6.89
C PHE A 75 6.01 -14.88 -6.70
N TYR A 76 5.33 -15.39 -7.74
CA TYR A 76 4.70 -16.70 -7.75
C TYR A 76 5.57 -17.68 -8.56
N TYR A 77 6.14 -18.68 -7.88
CA TYR A 77 6.98 -19.72 -8.47
C TYR A 77 6.18 -20.81 -9.18
#